data_AF-A0A965KIB2-F1
#
_entry.id   AF-A0A965KIB2-F1
#
_cell.length_a   1.000
_cell.length_b   1.000
_cell.length_c   1.000
_cell.angle_alpha   90.00
_cell.angle_beta   90.00
_cell.angle_gamma   90.00
#
_symmetry.space_group_name_H-M   'P 1'
#
loop_
_entity.id
_entity.type
_entity.pdbx_description
1 polymer ?
#
loop_
_entity_poly.entity_id
_entity_poly.type
_entity_poly.pdbx_seq_one_letter_code
_entity_poly.pdbx_strand_id
1 'polypeptide(L)'
;MKSALVFSPEVAAALASNSPIVALESTIISHGLPRPSNLNVAREVEAIVREHGATPATIAILDGVVHIGLTDEQLVAIANRDDISKASSRDLAVLVASKKSAATTVAATAHLAAQAGIKVFATGGLGGVHRGANESFDESADLTALSTLDITVVCAGVKSILDVGATLERLETLAIGLVGYRTTAFPGFYLTDSGFTIEHRVDSAADI
;
A
#
# COMPACT_ATOMS: atom_id res chain seq x y z
N MET A 1 -20.06 10.36 -4.71
CA MET A 1 -20.55 9.03 -5.14
C MET A 1 -19.96 7.99 -4.20
N LYS A 2 -20.76 7.21 -3.49
CA LYS A 2 -20.25 5.95 -2.92
C LYS A 2 -20.02 5.03 -4.12
N SER A 3 -18.80 4.98 -4.65
CA SER A 3 -18.40 3.84 -5.48
C SER A 3 -18.69 2.61 -4.64
N ALA A 4 -19.52 1.69 -5.14
CA ALA A 4 -19.78 0.46 -4.42
C ALA A 4 -18.48 -0.33 -4.40
N LEU A 5 -17.82 -0.37 -3.24
CA LEU A 5 -16.70 -1.27 -3.01
C LEU A 5 -17.22 -2.70 -3.18
N VAL A 6 -16.58 -3.48 -4.03
CA VAL A 6 -16.88 -4.90 -4.19
C VAL A 6 -15.85 -5.70 -3.41
N PHE A 7 -16.32 -6.47 -2.45
CA PHE A 7 -15.47 -7.34 -1.64
C PHE A 7 -15.37 -8.72 -2.28
N SER A 8 -14.18 -9.33 -2.26
CA SER A 8 -14.07 -10.75 -2.60
C SER A 8 -14.86 -11.60 -1.58
N PRO A 9 -15.26 -12.84 -1.95
CA PRO A 9 -15.94 -13.73 -1.00
C PRO A 9 -15.15 -13.95 0.30
N GLU A 10 -13.81 -14.06 0.20
CA GLU A 10 -12.91 -14.26 1.35
C GLU A 10 -12.91 -13.04 2.27
N VAL A 11 -12.76 -11.82 1.71
CA VAL A 11 -12.78 -10.57 2.49
C VAL A 11 -14.15 -10.32 3.10
N ALA A 12 -15.24 -10.56 2.36
CA ALA A 12 -16.60 -10.42 2.87
C ALA A 12 -16.86 -11.35 4.07
N ALA A 13 -16.37 -12.59 4.01
CA ALA A 13 -16.46 -13.53 5.12
C ALA A 13 -15.65 -13.05 6.33
N ALA A 14 -14.42 -12.58 6.12
CA ALA A 14 -13.56 -12.07 7.19
C ALA A 14 -14.16 -10.84 7.89
N LEU A 15 -14.77 -9.92 7.14
CA LEU A 15 -15.50 -8.78 7.70
C LEU A 15 -16.70 -9.24 8.54
N ALA A 16 -17.46 -10.22 8.07
CA ALA A 16 -18.63 -10.75 8.78
C ALA A 16 -18.24 -11.49 10.08
N SER A 17 -17.08 -12.14 10.12
CA SER A 17 -16.56 -12.84 11.30
C SER A 17 -15.64 -11.98 12.18
N ASN A 18 -15.43 -10.70 11.83
CA ASN A 18 -14.45 -9.82 12.48
C ASN A 18 -13.05 -10.45 12.57
N SER A 19 -12.66 -11.17 11.52
CA SER A 19 -11.34 -11.78 11.37
C SER A 19 -10.33 -10.78 10.81
N PRO A 20 -9.04 -10.90 11.15
CA PRO A 20 -8.01 -9.93 10.72
C PRO A 20 -7.86 -9.93 9.21
N ILE A 21 -7.77 -8.73 8.62
CA ILE A 21 -7.56 -8.49 7.19
C ILE A 21 -6.33 -7.63 7.01
N VAL A 22 -5.47 -8.00 6.06
CA VAL A 22 -4.30 -7.20 5.65
C VAL A 22 -4.53 -6.74 4.21
N ALA A 23 -4.64 -5.42 4.02
CA ALA A 23 -4.68 -4.85 2.68
C ALA A 23 -3.32 -5.01 1.98
N LEU A 24 -3.34 -5.13 0.66
CA LEU A 24 -2.15 -5.23 -0.21
C LEU A 24 -2.36 -4.33 -1.44
N GLU A 25 -1.30 -3.64 -1.91
CA GLU A 25 -1.39 -2.80 -3.11
C GLU A 25 -1.20 -3.59 -4.40
N SER A 26 -1.70 -3.05 -5.51
CA SER A 26 -1.55 -3.67 -6.83
C SER A 26 -0.52 -2.98 -7.73
N THR A 27 -0.05 -1.76 -7.42
CA THR A 27 0.97 -1.07 -8.26
C THR A 27 2.25 -1.88 -8.39
N ILE A 28 2.67 -2.56 -7.32
CA ILE A 28 3.84 -3.44 -7.37
C ILE A 28 3.68 -4.58 -8.39
N ILE A 29 2.44 -5.03 -8.61
CA ILE A 29 2.11 -6.12 -9.53
C ILE A 29 2.16 -5.63 -10.99
N SER A 30 1.51 -4.52 -11.32
CA SER A 30 1.41 -4.07 -12.72
C SER A 30 2.58 -3.19 -13.18
N HIS A 31 3.25 -2.50 -12.25
CA HIS A 31 4.26 -1.49 -12.57
C HIS A 31 5.56 -1.61 -11.78
N GLY A 32 5.62 -2.48 -10.76
CA GLY A 32 6.79 -2.63 -9.90
C GLY A 32 7.68 -3.83 -10.22
N LEU A 33 7.11 -4.92 -10.73
CA LEU A 33 7.81 -6.18 -10.98
C LEU A 33 7.60 -6.66 -12.42
N PRO A 34 8.60 -7.33 -13.03
CA PRO A 34 8.46 -7.89 -14.37
C PRO A 34 7.57 -9.13 -14.38
N ARG A 35 6.91 -9.40 -15.51
CA ARG A 35 6.22 -10.68 -15.77
C ARG A 35 7.23 -11.82 -15.98
N PRO A 36 6.95 -13.05 -15.52
CA PRO A 36 5.80 -13.49 -14.72
C PRO A 36 6.00 -13.32 -13.19
N SER A 37 7.14 -12.78 -12.76
CA SER A 37 7.48 -12.64 -11.34
C SER A 37 6.43 -11.85 -10.56
N ASN A 38 5.87 -10.82 -11.17
CA ASN A 38 4.80 -10.01 -10.57
C ASN A 38 3.61 -10.83 -10.03
N LEU A 39 3.06 -11.76 -10.82
CA LEU A 39 1.94 -12.60 -10.41
C LEU A 39 2.37 -13.61 -9.35
N ASN A 40 3.55 -14.20 -9.51
CA ASN A 40 4.07 -15.19 -8.56
C ASN A 40 4.26 -14.58 -7.17
N VAL A 41 4.90 -13.40 -7.11
CA VAL A 41 5.10 -12.65 -5.86
C VAL A 41 3.76 -12.22 -5.27
N ALA A 42 2.81 -11.76 -6.08
CA ALA A 42 1.49 -11.38 -5.57
C ALA A 42 0.79 -12.56 -4.86
N ARG A 43 0.79 -13.75 -5.48
CA ARG A 43 0.24 -14.97 -4.89
C ARG A 43 0.99 -15.41 -3.64
N GLU A 44 2.31 -15.34 -3.66
CA GLU A 44 3.16 -15.68 -2.51
C GLU A 44 2.86 -14.78 -1.32
N VAL A 45 2.76 -13.46 -1.54
CA VAL A 45 2.41 -12.51 -0.47
C VAL A 45 1.01 -12.79 0.08
N GLU A 46 0.01 -13.05 -0.77
CA GLU A 46 -1.31 -13.43 -0.27
C GLU A 46 -1.29 -14.75 0.53
N ALA A 47 -0.50 -15.74 0.10
CA ALA A 47 -0.33 -16.99 0.83
C ALA A 47 0.31 -16.76 2.21
N ILE A 48 1.37 -15.95 2.30
CA ILE A 48 2.03 -15.60 3.57
C ILE A 48 1.04 -14.97 4.55
N VAL A 49 0.17 -14.06 4.08
CA VAL A 49 -0.86 -13.45 4.93
C VAL A 49 -1.82 -14.53 5.48
N ARG A 50 -2.27 -15.46 4.63
CA ARG A 50 -3.13 -16.59 5.04
C ARG A 50 -2.45 -17.52 6.03
N GLU A 51 -1.18 -17.83 5.82
CA GLU A 51 -0.37 -18.67 6.72
C GLU A 51 -0.25 -18.07 8.13
N HIS A 52 -0.28 -16.74 8.23
CA HIS A 52 -0.26 -16.02 9.50
C HIS A 52 -1.67 -15.75 10.08
N GLY A 53 -2.71 -16.40 9.53
CA GLY A 53 -4.06 -16.39 10.07
C GLY A 53 -4.89 -15.15 9.74
N ALA A 54 -4.46 -14.34 8.77
CA ALA A 54 -5.20 -13.18 8.29
C ALA A 54 -5.69 -13.38 6.85
N THR A 55 -6.71 -12.61 6.46
CA THR A 55 -7.22 -12.60 5.09
C THR A 55 -6.52 -11.52 4.27
N PRO A 56 -5.88 -11.85 3.13
CA PRO A 56 -5.31 -10.85 2.25
C PRO A 56 -6.41 -10.11 1.47
N ALA A 57 -6.28 -8.80 1.37
CA ALA A 57 -7.12 -7.96 0.54
C ALA A 57 -6.26 -7.17 -0.45
N THR A 58 -5.85 -7.81 -1.55
CA THR A 58 -5.27 -7.08 -2.69
C THR A 58 -6.31 -6.13 -3.28
N ILE A 59 -5.99 -4.84 -3.36
CA ILE A 59 -6.92 -3.80 -3.81
C ILE A 59 -6.53 -3.33 -5.21
N ALA A 60 -7.53 -3.20 -6.09
CA ALA A 60 -7.35 -2.66 -7.44
C ALA A 60 -8.67 -2.11 -8.00
N ILE A 61 -8.60 -1.48 -9.17
CA ILE A 61 -9.77 -1.12 -9.98
C ILE A 61 -9.79 -2.01 -11.23
N LEU A 62 -10.91 -2.67 -11.50
CA LEU A 62 -11.13 -3.40 -12.74
C LEU A 62 -12.37 -2.84 -13.44
N ASP A 63 -12.17 -2.32 -14.65
CA ASP A 63 -13.21 -1.80 -15.54
C ASP A 63 -14.16 -0.80 -14.83
N GLY A 64 -13.57 0.05 -13.97
CA GLY A 64 -14.27 1.05 -13.16
C GLY A 64 -14.80 0.58 -11.81
N VAL A 65 -14.64 -0.69 -11.47
CA VAL A 65 -15.11 -1.26 -10.20
C VAL A 65 -13.96 -1.35 -9.23
N VAL A 66 -14.14 -0.81 -8.02
CA VAL A 66 -13.15 -0.95 -6.94
C VAL A 66 -13.33 -2.30 -6.27
N HIS A 67 -12.28 -3.11 -6.28
CA HIS A 67 -12.24 -4.42 -5.63
C HIS A 67 -11.40 -4.37 -4.36
N ILE A 68 -11.96 -4.87 -3.26
CA ILE A 68 -11.30 -5.07 -1.97
C ILE A 68 -11.10 -6.58 -1.78
N GLY A 69 -9.88 -7.04 -1.99
CA GLY A 69 -9.58 -8.45 -2.24
C GLY A 69 -9.89 -8.80 -3.70
N LEU A 70 -8.93 -9.47 -4.35
CA LEU A 70 -9.09 -9.99 -5.71
C LEU A 70 -9.33 -11.49 -5.66
N THR A 71 -10.10 -12.02 -6.61
CA THR A 71 -10.03 -13.45 -6.94
C THR A 71 -8.74 -13.73 -7.71
N ASP A 72 -8.36 -15.01 -7.85
CA ASP A 72 -7.17 -15.37 -8.63
C ASP A 72 -7.27 -14.90 -10.09
N GLU A 73 -8.45 -14.99 -10.70
CA GLU A 73 -8.68 -14.51 -12.07
C GLU A 73 -8.49 -13.00 -12.19
N GLN A 74 -8.95 -12.24 -11.19
CA GLN A 74 -8.77 -10.79 -11.13
C GLN A 74 -7.31 -10.40 -10.88
N LEU A 75 -6.60 -11.16 -10.04
CA LEU A 75 -5.18 -10.99 -9.79
C LEU A 75 -4.36 -11.24 -11.06
N VAL A 76 -4.69 -12.32 -11.81
CA VAL A 76 -4.13 -12.64 -13.12
C VAL A 76 -4.38 -11.50 -14.12
N ALA A 77 -5.58 -10.91 -14.11
CA ALA A 77 -5.91 -9.78 -14.97
C ALA A 77 -5.05 -8.55 -14.65
N ILE A 78 -4.91 -8.17 -13.38
CA ILE A 78 -4.05 -7.05 -12.94
C ILE A 78 -2.59 -7.29 -13.32
N ALA A 79 -2.09 -8.53 -13.22
CA ALA A 79 -0.70 -8.84 -13.54
C ALA A 79 -0.38 -8.84 -15.04
N ASN A 80 -1.35 -9.18 -15.90
CA ASN A 80 -1.10 -9.50 -17.31
C ASN A 80 -1.77 -8.59 -18.33
N ARG A 81 -2.77 -7.78 -17.94
CA ARG A 81 -3.35 -6.77 -18.84
C ARG A 81 -2.37 -5.63 -19.07
N ASP A 82 -2.34 -5.12 -20.29
CA ASP A 82 -1.49 -3.99 -20.69
C ASP A 82 -2.18 -2.64 -20.52
N ASP A 83 -3.51 -2.63 -20.32
CA ASP A 83 -4.34 -1.43 -20.14
C ASP A 83 -4.56 -1.06 -18.66
N ILE A 84 -3.70 -1.54 -17.76
CA ILE A 84 -3.75 -1.20 -16.34
C ILE A 84 -3.05 0.14 -16.11
N SER A 85 -3.81 1.15 -15.68
CA SER A 85 -3.27 2.44 -15.27
C SER A 85 -2.67 2.38 -13.87
N LYS A 86 -1.72 3.26 -13.55
CA LYS A 86 -1.28 3.48 -12.17
C LYS A 86 -2.18 4.53 -11.51
N ALA A 87 -2.75 4.24 -10.34
CA ALA A 87 -3.69 5.11 -9.64
C ALA A 87 -3.17 5.57 -8.26
N SER A 88 -3.08 6.88 -8.08
CA SER A 88 -3.06 7.52 -6.76
C SER A 88 -4.46 7.92 -6.32
N SER A 89 -4.60 8.42 -5.09
CA SER A 89 -5.89 8.79 -4.49
C SER A 89 -6.68 9.80 -5.36
N ARG A 90 -5.99 10.75 -5.99
CA ARG A 90 -6.59 11.74 -6.90
C ARG A 90 -7.19 11.13 -8.18
N ASP A 91 -6.69 9.97 -8.60
CA ASP A 91 -7.06 9.34 -9.88
C ASP A 91 -8.30 8.45 -9.74
N LEU A 92 -8.62 8.01 -8.51
CA LEU A 92 -9.66 7.02 -8.22
C LEU A 92 -11.02 7.39 -8.84
N ALA A 93 -11.51 8.62 -8.58
CA ALA A 93 -12.82 9.04 -9.05
C ALA A 93 -12.91 9.08 -10.59
N VAL A 94 -11.83 9.53 -11.25
CA VAL A 94 -11.76 9.63 -12.71
C VAL A 94 -11.73 8.24 -13.34
N LEU A 95 -10.94 7.32 -12.80
CA LEU A 95 -10.80 5.96 -13.31
C LEU A 95 -12.09 5.14 -13.15
N VAL A 96 -12.77 5.27 -12.00
CA VAL A 96 -14.09 4.68 -11.74
C VAL A 96 -15.12 5.23 -12.74
N ALA A 97 -15.24 6.55 -12.86
CA ALA A 97 -16.21 7.18 -13.77
C ALA A 97 -15.95 6.83 -15.25
N SER A 98 -14.68 6.67 -15.62
CA SER A 98 -14.25 6.35 -16.98
C SER A 98 -14.23 4.84 -17.28
N LYS A 99 -14.65 3.99 -16.34
CA LYS A 99 -14.64 2.53 -16.46
C LYS A 99 -13.28 1.94 -16.83
N LYS A 100 -12.19 2.53 -16.30
CA LYS A 100 -10.83 2.07 -16.56
C LYS A 100 -10.34 1.11 -15.47
N SER A 101 -9.43 0.23 -15.85
CA SER A 101 -8.70 -0.63 -14.91
C SER A 101 -7.44 0.06 -14.42
N ALA A 102 -7.12 -0.13 -13.14
CA ALA A 102 -5.94 0.47 -12.54
C ALA A 102 -5.41 -0.30 -11.33
N ALA A 103 -4.09 -0.31 -11.24
CA ALA A 103 -3.35 -0.73 -10.08
C ALA A 103 -3.19 0.45 -9.10
N THR A 104 -3.53 0.23 -7.83
CA THR A 104 -3.52 1.26 -6.79
C THR A 104 -2.15 1.36 -6.14
N THR A 105 -1.68 2.59 -5.94
CA THR A 105 -0.47 2.92 -5.17
C THR A 105 -0.73 2.76 -3.68
N VAL A 106 0.26 3.02 -2.83
CA VAL A 106 0.11 3.09 -1.36
C VAL A 106 -1.02 4.07 -0.98
N ALA A 107 -0.99 5.32 -1.45
CA ALA A 107 -2.04 6.31 -1.13
C ALA A 107 -3.45 5.84 -1.51
N ALA A 108 -3.61 5.30 -2.73
CA ALA A 108 -4.90 4.82 -3.21
C ALA A 108 -5.38 3.59 -2.45
N THR A 109 -4.48 2.63 -2.19
CA THR A 109 -4.76 1.40 -1.44
C THR A 109 -5.16 1.73 -0.01
N ALA A 110 -4.40 2.61 0.66
CA ALA A 110 -4.69 3.07 2.01
C ALA A 110 -6.07 3.74 2.10
N HIS A 111 -6.39 4.62 1.13
CA HIS A 111 -7.69 5.29 1.08
C HIS A 111 -8.86 4.30 0.98
N LEU A 112 -8.75 3.33 0.08
CA LEU A 112 -9.80 2.33 -0.15
C LEU A 112 -9.89 1.31 0.99
N ALA A 113 -8.75 0.91 1.57
CA ALA A 113 -8.69 0.05 2.75
C ALA A 113 -9.37 0.72 3.96
N ALA A 114 -9.06 1.99 4.23
CA ALA A 114 -9.68 2.75 5.30
C ALA A 114 -11.21 2.89 5.08
N GLN A 115 -11.67 3.13 3.86
CA GLN A 115 -13.10 3.13 3.51
C GLN A 115 -13.77 1.76 3.69
N ALA A 116 -13.03 0.68 3.48
CA ALA A 116 -13.46 -0.70 3.72
C ALA A 116 -13.42 -1.11 5.20
N GLY A 117 -12.92 -0.25 6.10
CA GLY A 117 -12.74 -0.57 7.52
C GLY A 117 -11.50 -1.42 7.83
N ILE A 118 -10.59 -1.59 6.87
CA ILE A 118 -9.33 -2.34 7.06
C ILE A 118 -8.28 -1.39 7.63
N LYS A 119 -7.63 -1.80 8.72
CA LYS A 119 -6.69 -0.96 9.50
C LYS A 119 -5.22 -1.27 9.27
N VAL A 120 -4.89 -2.39 8.64
CA VAL A 120 -3.50 -2.81 8.41
C VAL A 120 -3.28 -3.00 6.91
N PHE A 121 -2.19 -2.43 6.40
CA PHE A 121 -1.76 -2.52 5.01
C PHE A 121 -0.26 -2.86 4.97
N ALA A 122 0.12 -3.89 4.21
CA ALA A 122 1.51 -4.24 3.96
C ALA A 122 1.94 -3.84 2.53
N THR A 123 3.11 -3.22 2.41
CA THR A 123 3.77 -2.91 1.13
C THR A 123 5.29 -3.12 1.26
N GLY A 124 6.00 -3.10 0.14
CA GLY A 124 7.46 -3.11 0.17
C GLY A 124 8.03 -1.80 0.75
N GLY A 125 7.66 -0.65 0.18
CA GLY A 125 8.27 0.62 0.55
C GLY A 125 7.39 1.81 0.17
N LEU A 126 7.32 2.80 1.04
CA LEU A 126 6.53 4.01 0.85
C LEU A 126 7.11 4.87 -0.28
N GLY A 127 6.26 5.64 -0.95
CA GLY A 127 6.69 6.89 -1.56
C GLY A 127 7.06 7.91 -0.48
N GLY A 128 7.67 9.02 -0.90
CA GLY A 128 8.15 10.04 0.02
C GLY A 128 8.54 11.31 -0.72
N VAL A 129 9.46 12.07 -0.13
CA VAL A 129 10.04 13.25 -0.76
C VAL A 129 11.10 12.80 -1.77
N HIS A 130 11.01 13.28 -3.00
CA HIS A 130 11.99 12.95 -4.03
C HIS A 130 13.26 13.79 -3.86
N ARG A 131 14.39 13.27 -4.34
CA ARG A 131 15.64 14.05 -4.38
C ARG A 131 15.46 15.27 -5.29
N GLY A 132 15.80 16.46 -4.79
CA GLY A 132 15.58 17.73 -5.50
C GLY A 132 14.18 18.34 -5.33
N ALA A 133 13.34 17.79 -4.43
CA ALA A 133 12.00 18.33 -4.17
C ALA A 133 11.98 19.76 -3.61
N ASN A 134 13.11 20.26 -3.08
CA ASN A 134 13.26 21.67 -2.70
C ASN A 134 13.12 22.64 -3.89
N GLU A 135 13.24 22.14 -5.12
CA GLU A 135 13.01 22.90 -6.35
C GLU A 135 11.79 22.40 -7.12
N SER A 136 11.64 21.07 -7.24
CA SER A 136 10.60 20.46 -8.07
C SER A 136 9.24 20.32 -7.39
N PHE A 137 9.22 20.35 -6.05
CA PHE A 137 8.04 20.00 -5.23
C PHE A 137 7.50 18.59 -5.51
N ASP A 138 8.36 17.67 -5.98
CA ASP A 138 7.98 16.28 -6.25
C ASP A 138 7.93 15.48 -4.94
N GLU A 139 6.72 15.33 -4.40
CA GLU A 139 6.43 14.62 -3.18
C GLU A 139 5.28 13.63 -3.36
N SER A 140 5.44 12.43 -2.80
CA SER A 140 4.41 11.39 -2.90
C SER A 140 3.16 11.75 -2.11
N ALA A 141 2.00 11.54 -2.73
CA ALA A 141 0.70 11.61 -2.06
C ALA A 141 0.52 10.57 -0.93
N ASP A 142 1.42 9.58 -0.83
CA ASP A 142 1.44 8.62 0.27
C ASP A 142 1.57 9.32 1.63
N LEU A 143 2.38 10.39 1.71
CA LEU A 143 2.59 11.14 2.96
C LEU A 143 1.28 11.81 3.41
N THR A 144 0.60 12.50 2.50
CA THR A 144 -0.70 13.12 2.79
C THR A 144 -1.77 12.08 3.15
N ALA A 145 -1.78 10.93 2.46
CA ALA A 145 -2.71 9.85 2.78
C ALA A 145 -2.50 9.35 4.22
N LEU A 146 -1.26 9.08 4.63
CA LEU A 146 -0.93 8.66 5.99
C LEU A 146 -1.28 9.70 7.05
N SER A 147 -1.19 11.00 6.73
CA SER A 147 -1.55 12.07 7.69
C SER A 147 -3.05 12.20 7.99
N THR A 148 -3.91 11.57 7.18
CA THR A 148 -5.37 11.78 7.25
C THR A 148 -6.18 10.49 7.41
N LEU A 149 -5.56 9.32 7.22
CA LEU A 149 -6.22 8.03 7.25
C LEU A 149 -5.85 7.26 8.50
N ASP A 150 -6.86 6.66 9.13
CA ASP A 150 -6.69 5.76 10.27
C ASP A 150 -6.31 4.36 9.77
N ILE A 151 -5.01 4.20 9.45
CA ILE A 151 -4.42 2.99 8.91
C ILE A 151 -2.93 2.87 9.30
N THR A 152 -2.50 1.66 9.64
CA THR A 152 -1.10 1.31 9.86
C THR A 152 -0.51 0.69 8.58
N VAL A 153 0.60 1.26 8.10
CA VAL A 153 1.31 0.74 6.91
C VAL A 153 2.64 0.13 7.31
N VAL A 154 2.77 -1.18 7.07
CA VAL A 154 4.00 -1.95 7.29
C VAL A 154 4.84 -1.91 6.02
N CYS A 155 6.09 -1.44 6.13
CA CYS A 155 7.00 -1.28 5.00
C CYS A 155 8.47 -1.37 5.42
N ALA A 156 9.37 -1.54 4.46
CA ALA A 156 10.82 -1.44 4.64
C ALA A 156 11.32 0.03 4.50
N GLY A 157 10.58 0.98 5.07
CA GLY A 157 10.86 2.42 4.95
C GLY A 157 10.40 3.01 3.62
N VAL A 158 11.16 3.96 3.07
CA VAL A 158 10.85 4.63 1.81
C VAL A 158 11.71 4.07 0.67
N LYS A 159 11.20 4.03 -0.56
CA LYS A 159 11.92 3.51 -1.73
C LYS A 159 13.31 4.17 -1.86
N SER A 160 14.34 3.39 -2.20
CA SER A 160 15.76 3.80 -2.19
C SER A 160 16.13 4.95 -3.14
N ILE A 161 15.24 5.31 -4.06
CA ILE A 161 15.38 6.44 -4.99
C ILE A 161 15.04 7.80 -4.36
N LEU A 162 14.47 7.80 -3.16
CA LEU A 162 13.95 8.98 -2.48
C LEU A 162 15.01 9.66 -1.62
N ASP A 163 14.65 10.85 -1.13
CA ASP A 163 15.39 11.57 -0.10
C ASP A 163 14.88 11.15 1.28
N VAL A 164 15.66 10.32 1.98
CA VAL A 164 15.26 9.76 3.28
C VAL A 164 15.14 10.87 4.32
N GLY A 165 16.14 11.76 4.41
CA GLY A 165 16.15 12.84 5.40
C GLY A 165 14.96 13.77 5.22
N ALA A 166 14.73 14.25 3.99
CA ALA A 166 13.58 15.11 3.71
C ALA A 166 12.24 14.39 3.94
N THR A 167 12.16 13.08 3.71
CA THR A 167 10.95 12.31 4.00
C THR A 167 10.68 12.19 5.50
N LEU A 168 11.70 11.96 6.33
CA LEU A 168 11.57 11.91 7.78
C LEU A 168 11.04 13.24 8.35
N GLU A 169 11.61 14.36 7.91
CA GLU A 169 11.15 15.72 8.27
C GLU A 169 9.68 15.97 7.87
N ARG A 170 9.28 15.45 6.69
CA ARG A 170 7.90 15.59 6.25
C ARG A 170 6.94 14.72 7.04
N LEU A 171 7.34 13.50 7.42
CA LEU A 171 6.55 12.64 8.30
C LEU A 171 6.33 13.30 9.66
N GLU A 172 7.37 13.90 10.24
CA GLU A 172 7.28 14.69 11.48
C GLU A 172 6.31 15.88 11.32
N THR A 173 6.50 16.69 10.28
CA THR A 173 5.67 17.87 9.99
C THR A 173 4.18 17.52 9.86
N LEU A 174 3.88 16.36 9.28
CA LEU A 174 2.52 15.87 9.08
C LEU A 174 1.96 15.11 10.30
N ALA A 175 2.72 15.05 11.40
CA ALA A 175 2.39 14.33 12.63
C ALA A 175 2.06 12.83 12.39
N ILE A 176 2.79 12.19 11.47
CA ILE A 176 2.62 10.77 11.18
C ILE A 176 3.44 9.95 12.16
N GLY A 177 2.78 9.05 12.90
CA GLY A 177 3.46 8.12 13.80
C GLY A 177 4.42 7.21 13.03
N LEU A 178 5.69 7.21 13.42
CA LEU A 178 6.74 6.38 12.83
C LEU A 178 7.41 5.54 13.90
N VAL A 179 7.38 4.22 13.72
CA VAL A 179 7.93 3.26 14.68
C VAL A 179 8.76 2.21 13.95
N GLY A 180 9.97 1.95 14.46
CA GLY A 180 10.82 0.88 13.98
C GLY A 180 10.51 -0.45 14.67
N TYR A 181 10.27 -1.50 13.88
CA TYR A 181 10.12 -2.85 14.42
C TYR A 181 11.50 -3.45 14.72
N ARG A 182 11.84 -3.56 16.01
CA ARG A 182 13.10 -4.10 16.55
C ARG A 182 14.37 -3.34 16.13
N THR A 183 14.23 -2.10 15.67
CA THR A 183 15.35 -1.25 15.24
C THR A 183 15.01 0.23 15.43
N THR A 184 16.02 1.06 15.64
CA THR A 184 15.94 2.54 15.49
C THR A 184 16.70 3.03 14.27
N ALA A 185 17.43 2.15 13.57
CA ALA A 185 18.02 2.47 12.27
C ALA A 185 16.91 2.44 11.23
N PHE A 186 16.72 3.55 10.51
CA PHE A 186 15.68 3.67 9.51
C PHE A 186 16.06 2.85 8.27
N PRO A 187 15.24 1.88 7.82
CA PRO A 187 15.54 1.07 6.66
C PRO A 187 15.46 1.89 5.36
N GLY A 188 16.45 1.70 4.49
CA GLY A 188 16.54 2.33 3.17
C GLY A 188 15.99 1.44 2.06
N PHE A 189 14.84 0.80 2.28
CA PHE A 189 14.26 -0.23 1.42
C PHE A 189 15.12 -1.50 1.32
N TYR A 190 16.03 -1.58 0.34
CA TYR A 190 16.93 -2.74 0.20
C TYR A 190 18.06 -2.76 1.23
N LEU A 191 18.31 -1.63 1.90
CA LEU A 191 19.30 -1.50 2.96
C LEU A 191 18.61 -1.59 4.32
N THR A 192 19.13 -2.42 5.21
CA THR A 192 18.64 -2.52 6.59
C THR A 192 18.94 -1.27 7.42
N ASP A 193 19.88 -0.44 6.98
CA ASP A 193 20.25 0.84 7.58
C ASP A 193 20.53 1.87 6.45
N SER A 194 19.78 2.97 6.46
CA SER A 194 19.94 4.08 5.51
C SER A 194 20.94 5.15 5.96
N GLY A 195 21.51 5.02 7.17
CA GLY A 195 22.32 6.05 7.83
C GLY A 195 21.50 7.09 8.61
N PHE A 196 20.16 6.93 8.65
CA PHE A 196 19.25 7.76 9.43
C PHE A 196 18.68 6.96 10.59
N THR A 197 18.32 7.66 11.67
CA THR A 197 17.72 7.06 12.87
C THR A 197 16.33 7.64 13.12
N ILE A 198 15.49 6.86 13.79
CA ILE A 198 14.16 7.26 14.25
C ILE A 198 14.04 7.13 15.78
N GLU A 199 13.07 7.83 16.35
CA GLU A 199 12.94 7.99 17.81
C GLU A 199 12.28 6.78 18.49
N HIS A 200 11.30 6.16 17.83
CA HIS A 200 10.47 5.13 18.43
C HIS A 200 10.81 3.74 17.89
N ARG A 201 10.89 2.77 18.80
CA ARG A 201 11.08 1.35 18.52
C ARG A 201 10.11 0.54 19.34
N VAL A 202 9.61 -0.53 18.74
CA VAL A 202 8.84 -1.60 19.40
C VAL A 202 9.52 -2.95 19.17
N ASP A 203 9.36 -3.90 20.09
CA ASP A 203 9.99 -5.23 19.96
C ASP A 203 9.01 -6.34 19.57
N SER A 204 7.70 -6.06 19.67
CA SER A 204 6.63 -6.98 19.31
C SER A 204 5.49 -6.29 18.55
N ALA A 205 4.71 -7.08 17.81
CA ALA A 205 3.53 -6.58 17.10
C ALA A 205 2.38 -6.18 18.05
N ALA A 206 2.40 -6.63 19.30
CA ALA A 206 1.38 -6.27 20.30
C ALA A 206 1.56 -4.83 20.84
N ASP A 207 2.74 -4.23 20.60
CA ASP A 207 3.06 -2.86 21.03
C ASP A 207 2.71 -1.80 19.97
N ILE A 208 2.16 -2.22 18.81
CA ILE A 208 1.73 -1.38 17.68
C ILE A 208 0.20 -1.24 17.73
#